data_AF-A0AAN7Y973-F1
#
_entry.id   AF-A0AAN7Y973-F1
#
_cell.length_a   1.000
_cell.length_b   1.000
_cell.length_c   1.000
_cell.angle_alpha   90.00
_cell.angle_beta   90.00
_cell.angle_gamma   90.00
#
_symmetry.space_group_name_H-M   'P 1'
#
loop_
_entity.id
_entity.type
_entity.pdbx_description
1 polymer ?
#
loop_
_entity_poly.entity_id
_entity_poly.type
_entity_poly.pdbx_seq_one_letter_code
_entity_poly.pdbx_strand_id
1 'polypeptide(L)'
;MPPKSAYQGSSKSLLETIDGRSTMRDFKDMFAALMSTVPLTEHRVRFRKVEDTFTSEDAMAPLACLKVTQRHTVPDHSDPTKTVQTTTSTTWSMGRDMARSTCQQLVDARFIEAADGKVYPQFPTKGAIWQVTPKGCTILKRWVDRNGQPAPQLEALCEKAQMQLVVLERDMDTDRISLDKTTVEVVFRRMCGMEGPNLKANTTLSDSDSVSDYATGLVGVKMAKDRRVMNKTVPYTFMGKAAADWLQDCCTTIDRRECLQLCESFVRAQLMAPVIEDRNYQRQFPSETHFQPTKNAIYAVTEKGQRICGWLARPVSMSSEESTESDHEKVKIPRDTNMNRFNMIVHDPALRMLFREHLKMSLCEENLNFWMDVQGLLKVYHNGRKENGVVKPEYVKDCLATAYNLYNSFLATGAPSELNIDHSLRHRLDEQIIQTETDNDVQRARLERILHLIELAASSVAKLMASDSVPKFLRDTGYQSIIREHQIDMQLAQRALSPAPVPGSPSTIETAPSPASTSSNEKPVLSRSNTSRKG
;
A
#
# COMPACT_ATOMS: atom_id res chain seq x y z
N MET A 1 -4.51 36.25 30.26
CA MET A 1 -3.50 36.17 29.18
C MET A 1 -4.06 35.28 28.08
N PRO A 2 -3.92 35.63 26.79
CA PRO A 2 -4.33 34.73 25.71
C PRO A 2 -3.50 33.43 25.75
N PRO A 3 -4.04 32.29 25.29
CA PRO A 3 -3.30 31.04 25.21
C PRO A 3 -2.07 31.23 24.32
N LYS A 4 -0.93 30.63 24.71
CA LYS A 4 0.24 30.53 23.82
C LYS A 4 -0.21 29.69 22.62
N SER A 5 -0.24 30.30 21.44
CA SER A 5 -0.59 29.63 20.19
C SER A 5 0.65 29.51 19.33
N ALA A 6 0.98 28.26 18.95
CA ALA A 6 2.01 28.00 17.97
C ALA A 6 1.33 27.95 16.59
N TYR A 7 1.61 28.94 15.75
CA TYR A 7 1.12 28.99 14.37
C TYR A 7 2.27 28.68 13.42
N GLN A 8 2.14 27.60 12.67
CA GLN A 8 3.05 27.29 11.57
C GLN A 8 2.25 27.07 10.30
N GLY A 9 2.32 28.04 9.39
CA GLY A 9 1.74 27.94 8.06
C GLY A 9 2.80 27.48 7.07
N SER A 10 2.49 26.48 6.25
CA SER A 10 3.28 26.14 5.06
C SER A 10 2.45 26.41 3.81
N SER A 11 3.06 27.05 2.83
CA SER A 11 2.53 27.12 1.46
C SER A 11 3.11 25.94 0.72
N LYS A 12 2.28 24.95 0.38
CA LYS A 12 2.74 23.73 -0.29
C LYS A 12 2.41 23.86 -1.78
N SER A 13 3.43 23.99 -2.62
CA SER A 13 3.28 23.68 -4.05
C SER A 13 2.97 22.18 -4.16
N LEU A 14 2.00 21.79 -4.98
CA LEU A 14 1.74 20.38 -5.28
C LEU A 14 3.08 19.73 -5.67
N LEU A 15 3.54 18.74 -4.91
CA LEU A 15 4.79 18.07 -5.25
C LEU A 15 4.56 17.31 -6.55
N GLU A 16 5.25 17.72 -7.60
CA GLU A 16 5.23 17.05 -8.89
C GLU A 16 6.24 15.89 -8.86
N THR A 17 5.78 14.71 -9.26
CA THR A 17 6.62 13.58 -9.65
C THR A 17 7.48 13.98 -10.85
N ILE A 18 8.52 13.19 -11.14
CA ILE A 18 9.42 13.39 -12.30
C ILE A 18 8.65 13.50 -13.62
N ASP A 19 7.46 12.88 -13.71
CA ASP A 19 6.59 12.89 -14.88
C ASP A 19 5.58 14.08 -14.87
N GLY A 20 5.72 15.07 -13.97
CA GLY A 20 4.86 16.25 -13.85
C GLY A 20 3.49 16.00 -13.20
N ARG A 21 3.27 14.84 -12.56
CA ARG A 21 2.01 14.49 -11.87
C ARG A 21 2.12 14.79 -10.38
N SER A 22 1.07 15.31 -9.73
CA SER A 22 1.03 15.42 -8.27
C SER A 22 1.28 14.06 -7.59
N THR A 23 2.07 14.03 -6.53
CA THR A 23 2.23 12.79 -5.72
C THR A 23 0.86 12.29 -5.23
N MET A 24 0.69 10.97 -5.15
CA MET A 24 -0.58 10.36 -4.74
C MET A 24 -1.04 10.84 -3.36
N ARG A 25 -0.11 11.12 -2.44
CA ARG A 25 -0.43 11.69 -1.12
C ARG A 25 -1.05 13.09 -1.25
N ASP A 26 -0.36 13.99 -1.93
CA ASP A 26 -0.82 15.38 -2.07
C ASP A 26 -2.11 15.48 -2.87
N PHE A 27 -2.28 14.61 -3.87
CA PHE A 27 -3.50 14.53 -4.66
C PHE A 27 -4.72 14.12 -3.82
N LYS A 28 -4.57 13.12 -2.94
CA LYS A 28 -5.63 12.73 -1.99
C LYS A 28 -5.92 13.82 -0.96
N ASP A 29 -4.88 14.44 -0.41
CA ASP A 29 -5.02 15.49 0.61
C ASP A 29 -5.74 16.71 0.04
N MET A 30 -5.39 17.12 -1.19
CA MET A 30 -6.08 18.19 -1.93
C MET A 30 -7.52 17.80 -2.26
N PHE A 31 -7.79 16.57 -2.69
CA PHE A 31 -9.16 16.11 -2.92
C PHE A 31 -10.01 16.18 -1.65
N ALA A 32 -9.48 15.69 -0.52
CA ALA A 32 -10.20 15.73 0.75
C ALA A 32 -10.39 17.15 1.28
N ALA A 33 -9.38 17.99 1.12
CA ALA A 33 -9.47 19.43 1.37
C ALA A 33 -10.57 20.08 0.54
N LEU A 34 -10.65 19.77 -0.76
CA LEU A 34 -11.70 20.30 -1.62
C LEU A 34 -13.07 19.87 -1.12
N MET A 35 -13.26 18.58 -0.89
CA MET A 35 -14.58 18.05 -0.49
C MET A 35 -15.06 18.55 0.87
N SER A 36 -14.15 18.91 1.79
CA SER A 36 -14.54 19.54 3.06
C SER A 36 -15.02 20.98 2.93
N THR A 37 -14.78 21.62 1.77
CA THR A 37 -15.20 23.00 1.48
C THR A 37 -16.38 23.08 0.51
N VAL A 38 -16.57 22.08 -0.34
CA VAL A 38 -17.63 22.05 -1.35
C VAL A 38 -18.99 21.83 -0.67
N PRO A 39 -20.00 22.68 -0.92
CA PRO A 39 -21.34 22.50 -0.36
C PRO A 39 -22.05 21.33 -1.05
N LEU A 40 -22.23 20.23 -0.32
CA LEU A 40 -23.01 19.09 -0.79
C LEU A 40 -24.50 19.38 -0.64
N THR A 41 -25.22 19.38 -1.76
CA THR A 41 -26.65 19.71 -1.82
C THR A 41 -27.39 18.78 -2.78
N GLU A 42 -28.72 18.89 -2.80
CA GLU A 42 -29.54 18.08 -3.66
C GLU A 42 -29.75 18.79 -5.01
N HIS A 43 -29.44 18.09 -6.10
CA HIS A 43 -29.66 18.61 -7.45
C HIS A 43 -30.63 17.72 -8.24
N ARG A 44 -31.40 18.35 -9.13
CA ARG A 44 -32.25 17.63 -10.07
C ARG A 44 -31.43 17.22 -11.29
N VAL A 45 -31.30 15.91 -11.48
CA VAL A 45 -30.57 15.30 -12.60
C VAL A 45 -31.55 14.50 -13.44
N ARG A 46 -31.78 14.93 -14.68
CA ARG A 46 -32.82 14.39 -15.57
C ARG A 46 -34.21 14.41 -14.89
N PHE A 47 -34.71 13.26 -14.47
CA PHE A 47 -36.03 13.08 -13.82
C PHE A 47 -35.93 12.67 -12.35
N ARG A 48 -34.73 12.67 -11.76
CA ARG A 48 -34.51 12.27 -10.36
C ARG A 48 -33.82 13.39 -9.58
N LYS A 49 -34.09 13.45 -8.29
CA LYS A 49 -33.35 14.27 -7.34
C LYS A 49 -32.22 13.40 -6.79
N VAL A 50 -31.00 13.90 -6.83
CA VAL A 50 -29.80 13.20 -6.34
C VAL A 50 -29.25 14.02 -5.17
N GLU A 51 -29.08 13.37 -4.02
CA GLU A 51 -28.52 13.96 -2.81
C GLU A 51 -26.98 13.97 -2.86
N ASP A 52 -26.35 14.74 -1.98
CA ASP A 52 -24.89 14.79 -1.82
C ASP A 52 -24.12 15.11 -3.12
N THR A 53 -24.64 16.05 -3.91
CA THR A 53 -24.08 16.47 -5.19
C THR A 53 -23.59 17.92 -5.16
N PHE A 54 -22.76 18.29 -6.15
CA PHE A 54 -22.22 19.63 -6.30
C PHE A 54 -22.05 19.99 -7.79
N THR A 55 -21.97 21.29 -8.10
CA THR A 55 -21.78 21.77 -9.48
C THR A 55 -20.29 21.86 -9.86
N SER A 56 -20.04 22.03 -11.15
CA SER A 56 -18.67 22.23 -11.65
C SER A 56 -18.04 23.52 -11.09
N GLU A 57 -18.87 24.54 -10.91
CA GLU A 57 -18.51 25.81 -10.31
C GLU A 57 -18.12 25.64 -8.83
N ASP A 58 -18.90 24.88 -8.08
CA ASP A 58 -18.63 24.59 -6.66
C ASP A 58 -17.30 23.85 -6.47
N ALA A 59 -16.93 22.97 -7.39
CA ALA A 59 -15.65 22.27 -7.35
C ALA A 59 -14.46 23.16 -7.73
N MET A 60 -14.64 24.07 -8.70
CA MET A 60 -13.56 24.91 -9.21
C MET A 60 -13.27 26.13 -8.32
N ALA A 61 -14.29 26.71 -7.68
CA ALA A 61 -14.15 27.95 -6.95
C ALA A 61 -13.18 27.85 -5.74
N PRO A 62 -13.23 26.80 -4.89
CA PRO A 62 -12.32 26.68 -3.75
C PRO A 62 -10.85 26.52 -4.17
N LEU A 63 -10.58 25.91 -5.33
CA LEU A 63 -9.22 25.66 -5.81
C LEU A 63 -8.41 26.93 -6.09
N ALA A 64 -9.07 28.10 -6.26
CA ALA A 64 -8.36 29.37 -6.37
C ALA A 64 -7.50 29.68 -5.14
N CYS A 65 -8.00 29.34 -3.94
CA CYS A 65 -7.31 29.47 -2.66
C CYS A 65 -7.93 28.50 -1.63
N LEU A 66 -7.56 27.23 -1.73
CA LEU A 66 -8.07 26.17 -0.88
C LEU A 66 -7.19 26.10 0.37
N LYS A 67 -7.78 26.36 1.55
CA LYS A 67 -7.05 26.32 2.83
C LYS A 67 -7.69 25.33 3.80
N VAL A 68 -6.91 24.35 4.24
CA VAL A 68 -7.29 23.46 5.34
C VAL A 68 -6.48 23.81 6.57
N THR A 69 -7.17 23.91 7.71
CA THR A 69 -6.57 24.25 9.00
C THR A 69 -6.82 23.13 9.98
N GLN A 70 -5.75 22.49 10.44
CA GLN A 70 -5.76 21.49 11.50
C GLN A 70 -5.41 22.15 12.83
N ARG A 71 -6.16 21.83 13.87
CA ARG A 71 -5.95 22.36 15.22
C ARG A 71 -5.78 21.20 16.18
N HIS A 72 -4.69 21.20 16.93
CA HIS A 72 -4.44 20.26 18.01
C HIS A 72 -4.29 21.04 19.32
N THR A 73 -4.93 20.58 20.39
CA THR A 73 -4.88 21.23 21.70
C THR A 73 -4.26 20.28 22.71
N VAL A 74 -3.16 20.69 23.33
CA VAL A 74 -2.45 19.95 24.37
C VAL A 74 -2.51 20.75 25.66
N PRO A 75 -2.70 20.14 26.85
CA PRO A 75 -2.52 20.85 28.12
C PRO A 75 -1.12 21.45 28.24
N ASP A 76 -1.00 22.65 28.80
CA ASP A 76 0.31 23.26 29.07
C ASP A 76 0.96 22.52 30.25
N HIS A 77 2.15 21.97 30.02
CA HIS A 77 2.88 21.21 31.05
C HIS A 77 3.35 22.09 32.21
N SER A 78 3.57 23.39 31.99
CA SER A 78 3.94 24.32 33.07
C SER A 78 2.76 24.72 33.94
N ASP A 79 1.54 24.56 33.43
CA ASP A 79 0.29 24.89 34.10
C ASP A 79 -0.85 24.08 33.48
N PRO A 80 -1.21 22.91 34.06
CA PRO A 80 -2.23 22.00 33.51
C PRO A 80 -3.63 22.63 33.36
N THR A 81 -3.85 23.81 33.95
CA THR A 81 -5.09 24.57 33.78
C THR A 81 -5.13 25.38 32.47
N LYS A 82 -3.98 25.52 31.80
CA LYS A 82 -3.83 26.16 30.49
C LYS A 82 -3.73 25.11 29.40
N THR A 83 -4.11 25.49 28.19
CA THR A 83 -3.96 24.66 26.99
C THR A 83 -3.16 25.42 25.93
N VAL A 84 -2.28 24.69 25.27
CA VAL A 84 -1.51 25.13 24.10
C VAL A 84 -2.21 24.59 22.87
N GLN A 85 -2.51 25.48 21.93
CA GLN A 85 -3.11 25.10 20.66
C GLN A 85 -2.08 25.24 19.52
N THR A 86 -1.77 24.12 18.88
CA THR A 86 -0.96 24.05 17.67
C THR A 86 -1.88 24.06 16.47
N THR A 87 -1.69 25.02 15.57
CA THR A 87 -2.49 25.12 14.34
C THR A 87 -1.60 24.97 13.11
N THR A 88 -1.80 23.90 12.35
CA THR A 88 -1.15 23.68 11.05
C THR A 88 -2.13 24.06 9.94
N SER A 89 -1.72 24.96 9.04
CA SER A 89 -2.53 25.32 7.88
C SER A 89 -1.83 24.94 6.59
N THR A 90 -2.50 24.16 5.75
CA THR A 90 -2.06 23.81 4.40
C THR A 90 -2.91 24.59 3.40
N THR A 91 -2.26 25.29 2.48
CA THR A 91 -2.95 26.09 1.44
C THR A 91 -2.50 25.65 0.06
N TRP A 92 -3.47 25.39 -0.83
CA TRP A 92 -3.28 25.18 -2.26
C TRP A 92 -3.88 26.37 -3.01
N SER A 93 -3.19 26.85 -4.04
CA SER A 93 -3.71 27.91 -4.90
C SER A 93 -3.35 27.59 -6.34
N MET A 94 -4.33 27.70 -7.23
CA MET A 94 -4.15 27.46 -8.65
C MET A 94 -5.06 28.36 -9.50
N GLY A 95 -4.59 28.67 -10.71
CA GLY A 95 -5.39 29.41 -11.69
C GLY A 95 -6.57 28.59 -12.22
N ARG A 96 -7.52 29.25 -12.88
CA ARG A 96 -8.76 28.63 -13.35
C ARG A 96 -8.54 27.42 -14.27
N ASP A 97 -7.60 27.49 -15.19
CA ASP A 97 -7.31 26.39 -16.13
C ASP A 97 -6.66 25.20 -15.43
N MET A 98 -5.77 25.47 -14.47
CA MET A 98 -5.17 24.44 -13.62
C MET A 98 -6.23 23.80 -12.72
N ALA A 99 -7.13 24.60 -12.11
CA ALA A 99 -8.27 24.07 -11.34
C ALA A 99 -9.14 23.14 -12.19
N ARG A 100 -9.43 23.51 -13.45
CA ARG A 100 -10.17 22.67 -14.38
C ARG A 100 -9.44 21.36 -14.68
N SER A 101 -8.12 21.43 -14.90
CA SER A 101 -7.28 20.25 -15.12
C SER A 101 -7.23 19.34 -13.88
N THR A 102 -7.15 19.93 -12.69
CA THR A 102 -7.21 19.21 -11.41
C THR A 102 -8.55 18.49 -11.26
N CYS A 103 -9.67 19.16 -11.53
CA CYS A 103 -10.98 18.51 -11.53
C CYS A 103 -11.07 17.37 -12.56
N GLN A 104 -10.46 17.53 -13.75
CA GLN A 104 -10.37 16.44 -14.73
C GLN A 104 -9.60 15.25 -14.15
N GLN A 105 -8.46 15.48 -13.48
CA GLN A 105 -7.70 14.41 -12.83
C GLN A 105 -8.53 13.69 -11.76
N LEU A 106 -9.40 14.38 -11.01
CA LEU A 106 -10.30 13.75 -10.05
C LEU A 106 -11.33 12.83 -10.72
N VAL A 107 -11.79 13.19 -11.92
CA VAL A 107 -12.68 12.35 -12.74
C VAL A 107 -11.91 11.14 -13.28
N ASP A 108 -10.73 11.37 -13.84
CA ASP A 108 -9.88 10.31 -14.41
C ASP A 108 -9.44 9.30 -13.34
N ALA A 109 -9.14 9.79 -12.13
CA ALA A 109 -8.84 8.98 -10.95
C ALA A 109 -10.05 8.22 -10.41
N ARG A 110 -11.27 8.48 -10.90
CA ARG A 110 -12.54 7.98 -10.37
C ARG A 110 -12.73 8.31 -8.90
N PHE A 111 -12.41 9.55 -8.50
CA PHE A 111 -12.82 10.05 -7.19
C PHE A 111 -14.21 10.66 -7.25
N ILE A 112 -14.54 11.33 -8.35
CA ILE A 112 -15.85 11.93 -8.63
C ILE A 112 -16.36 11.43 -9.98
N GLU A 113 -17.67 11.47 -10.18
CA GLU A 113 -18.32 11.12 -11.44
C GLU A 113 -19.54 12.01 -11.70
N ALA A 114 -19.94 12.09 -12.97
CA ALA A 114 -21.13 12.86 -13.33
C ALA A 114 -22.39 12.17 -12.81
N ALA A 115 -23.23 12.90 -12.09
CA ALA A 115 -24.46 12.36 -11.52
C ALA A 115 -25.47 11.93 -12.61
N ASP A 116 -25.31 12.42 -13.85
CA ASP A 116 -26.12 12.03 -15.00
C ASP A 116 -25.55 10.83 -15.78
N GLY A 117 -24.44 10.25 -15.31
CA GLY A 117 -23.74 9.11 -15.92
C GLY A 117 -23.06 9.41 -17.26
N LYS A 118 -22.99 10.68 -17.69
CA LYS A 118 -22.28 11.03 -18.92
C LYS A 118 -20.77 11.01 -18.68
N VAL A 119 -20.04 10.52 -19.68
CA VAL A 119 -18.59 10.64 -19.72
C VAL A 119 -18.25 11.94 -20.43
N TYR A 120 -17.60 12.86 -19.73
CA TYR A 120 -17.12 14.11 -20.28
C TYR A 120 -15.64 13.96 -20.67
N PRO A 121 -15.26 14.18 -21.94
CA PRO A 121 -13.84 14.15 -22.34
C PRO A 121 -13.01 15.24 -21.67
N GLN A 122 -13.65 16.35 -21.31
CA GLN A 122 -13.06 17.45 -20.57
C GLN A 122 -14.05 17.96 -19.54
N PHE A 123 -13.58 18.26 -18.33
CA PHE A 123 -14.36 18.76 -17.22
C PHE A 123 -15.09 20.05 -17.66
N PRO A 124 -16.43 20.09 -17.70
CA PRO A 124 -17.15 21.31 -18.06
C PRO A 124 -16.93 22.39 -17.01
N THR A 125 -16.80 23.64 -17.44
CA THR A 125 -16.60 24.75 -16.49
C THR A 125 -17.88 25.18 -15.78
N LYS A 126 -19.04 24.73 -16.27
CA LYS A 126 -20.36 25.11 -15.75
C LYS A 126 -21.42 24.04 -15.97
N GLY A 127 -22.38 23.96 -15.06
CA GLY A 127 -23.67 23.29 -15.25
C GLY A 127 -23.67 21.76 -15.22
N ALA A 128 -22.50 21.10 -15.19
CA ALA A 128 -22.43 19.67 -14.90
C ALA A 128 -22.52 19.43 -13.38
N ILE A 129 -23.27 18.39 -13.02
CA ILE A 129 -23.53 17.98 -11.64
C ILE A 129 -22.71 16.72 -11.36
N TRP A 130 -22.00 16.74 -10.24
CA TRP A 130 -21.04 15.74 -9.83
C TRP A 130 -21.44 15.11 -8.50
N GLN A 131 -21.03 13.86 -8.32
CA GLN A 131 -21.14 13.13 -7.06
C GLN A 131 -19.81 12.45 -6.76
N VAL A 132 -19.57 12.17 -5.49
CA VAL A 132 -18.40 11.41 -5.06
C VAL A 132 -18.64 9.92 -5.32
N THR A 133 -17.66 9.24 -5.91
CA THR A 133 -17.72 7.79 -6.15
C THR A 133 -17.49 7.00 -4.85
N PRO A 134 -17.81 5.69 -4.80
CA PRO A 134 -17.44 4.86 -3.65
C PRO A 134 -15.94 4.86 -3.34
N LYS A 135 -15.08 4.89 -4.37
CA LYS A 135 -13.62 5.05 -4.22
C LYS A 135 -13.26 6.37 -3.57
N GLY A 136 -13.84 7.47 -4.07
CA GLY A 136 -13.69 8.81 -3.50
C GLY A 136 -14.07 8.84 -2.02
N CYS A 137 -15.23 8.28 -1.66
CA CYS A 137 -15.67 8.20 -0.27
C CYS A 137 -14.68 7.45 0.63
N THR A 138 -14.13 6.31 0.19
CA THR A 138 -13.12 5.59 0.97
C THR A 138 -11.82 6.40 1.14
N ILE A 139 -11.43 7.21 0.15
CA ILE A 139 -10.29 8.14 0.28
C ILE A 139 -10.60 9.25 1.30
N LEU A 140 -11.79 9.85 1.23
CA LEU A 140 -12.24 10.88 2.17
C LEU A 140 -12.29 10.36 3.60
N LYS A 141 -12.89 9.18 3.82
CA LYS A 141 -12.97 8.53 5.13
C LYS A 141 -11.59 8.38 5.77
N ARG A 142 -10.63 7.82 5.02
CA ARG A 142 -9.25 7.67 5.51
C ARG A 142 -8.59 9.00 5.85
N TRP A 143 -8.92 10.06 5.11
CA TRP A 143 -8.39 11.39 5.39
C TRP A 143 -9.01 11.98 6.66
N VAL A 144 -10.33 11.83 6.87
CA VAL A 144 -11.03 12.26 8.09
C VAL A 144 -10.46 11.51 9.31
N ASP A 145 -10.35 10.19 9.21
CA ASP A 145 -9.79 9.32 10.25
C ASP A 145 -8.34 9.69 10.60
N ARG A 146 -7.51 10.10 9.62
CA ARG A 146 -6.10 10.46 9.86
C ARG A 146 -5.92 11.86 10.46
N ASN A 147 -6.79 12.80 10.11
CA ASN A 147 -6.63 14.21 10.46
C ASN A 147 -7.50 14.66 11.64
N GLY A 148 -8.42 13.81 12.11
CA GLY A 148 -9.27 14.10 13.28
C GLY A 148 -10.14 15.34 13.09
N GLN A 149 -10.49 15.67 11.85
CA GLN A 149 -11.30 16.84 11.52
C GLN A 149 -12.78 16.45 11.55
N PRO A 150 -13.61 17.00 12.45
CA PRO A 150 -15.05 16.74 12.42
C PRO A 150 -15.62 17.31 11.12
N ALA A 151 -16.16 16.42 10.30
CA ALA A 151 -16.74 16.79 9.01
C ALA A 151 -18.08 16.06 8.82
N PRO A 152 -19.15 16.48 9.52
CA PRO A 152 -20.39 15.71 9.60
C PRO A 152 -21.02 15.37 8.25
N GLN A 153 -20.95 16.30 7.28
CA GLN A 153 -21.43 16.06 5.91
C GLN A 153 -20.60 14.99 5.18
N LEU A 154 -19.27 14.99 5.39
CA LEU A 154 -18.38 13.98 4.80
C LEU A 154 -18.54 12.63 5.49
N GLU A 155 -18.69 12.62 6.83
CA GLU A 155 -18.95 11.42 7.60
C GLU A 155 -20.24 10.74 7.13
N ALA A 156 -21.34 11.49 7.03
CA ALA A 156 -22.62 10.99 6.54
C ALA A 156 -22.53 10.47 5.08
N LEU A 157 -21.78 11.16 4.22
CA LEU A 157 -21.51 10.70 2.85
C LEU A 157 -20.70 9.39 2.84
N CYS A 158 -19.67 9.30 3.68
CA CYS A 158 -18.75 8.17 3.72
C CYS A 158 -19.34 6.92 4.41
N GLU A 159 -20.25 7.09 5.37
CA GLU A 159 -20.98 5.98 6.00
C GLU A 159 -21.83 5.19 5.00
N LYS A 160 -22.32 5.84 3.94
CA LYS A 160 -23.05 5.18 2.84
C LYS A 160 -22.14 4.30 1.97
N ALA A 161 -20.82 4.53 1.99
CA ALA A 161 -19.88 3.83 1.12
C ALA A 161 -19.35 2.54 1.77
N GLN A 162 -19.46 1.42 1.04
CA GLN A 162 -18.98 0.10 1.48
C GLN A 162 -17.68 -0.34 0.79
N MET A 163 -17.02 0.57 0.07
CA MET A 163 -15.88 0.26 -0.79
C MET A 163 -14.65 -0.20 0.01
N GLN A 164 -14.25 -1.46 -0.19
CA GLN A 164 -13.01 -2.03 0.28
C GLN A 164 -11.90 -1.83 -0.75
N LEU A 165 -11.24 -0.68 -0.67
CA LEU A 165 -10.21 -0.28 -1.63
C LEU A 165 -8.89 -1.05 -1.43
N VAL A 166 -8.37 -1.65 -2.50
CA VAL A 166 -7.04 -2.27 -2.55
C VAL A 166 -5.97 -1.18 -2.55
N VAL A 167 -5.12 -1.19 -1.53
CA VAL A 167 -4.01 -0.23 -1.39
C VAL A 167 -2.81 -0.78 -2.14
N LEU A 168 -2.43 -0.12 -3.22
CA LEU A 168 -1.26 -0.48 -3.99
C LEU A 168 -0.01 0.15 -3.36
N GLU A 169 1.02 -0.66 -3.21
CA GLU A 169 2.32 -0.21 -2.73
C GLU A 169 3.02 0.59 -3.83
N ARG A 170 3.58 1.74 -3.42
CA ARG A 170 4.29 2.67 -4.31
C ARG A 170 5.72 2.82 -3.85
N ASP A 171 6.60 3.04 -4.82
CA ASP A 171 7.97 3.43 -4.55
C ASP A 171 8.01 4.87 -3.97
N MET A 172 8.76 5.05 -2.89
CA MET A 172 8.75 6.32 -2.15
C MET A 172 9.46 7.47 -2.88
N ASP A 173 10.31 7.18 -3.87
CA ASP A 173 11.03 8.21 -4.63
C ASP A 173 10.28 8.61 -5.89
N THR A 174 9.76 7.63 -6.61
CA THR A 174 9.15 7.83 -7.93
C THR A 174 7.63 7.91 -7.89
N ASP A 175 6.99 7.58 -6.76
CA ASP A 175 5.55 7.43 -6.58
C ASP A 175 4.90 6.43 -7.56
N ARG A 176 5.71 5.58 -8.21
CA ARG A 176 5.23 4.55 -9.14
C ARG A 176 4.76 3.31 -8.37
N ILE A 177 3.71 2.67 -8.87
CA ILE A 177 3.21 1.41 -8.32
C ILE A 177 4.28 0.32 -8.48
N SER A 178 4.50 -0.47 -7.43
CA SER A 178 5.38 -1.64 -7.48
C SER A 178 4.81 -2.69 -8.45
N LEU A 179 5.59 -3.05 -9.47
CA LEU A 179 5.24 -4.02 -10.51
C LEU A 179 6.11 -5.28 -10.43
N ASP A 180 6.65 -5.60 -9.25
CA ASP A 180 7.35 -6.87 -9.03
C ASP A 180 6.38 -8.05 -9.21
N LYS A 181 6.95 -9.21 -9.53
CA LYS A 181 6.20 -10.44 -9.83
C LYS A 181 5.14 -10.75 -8.77
N THR A 182 5.51 -10.68 -7.49
CA THR A 182 4.65 -11.08 -6.38
C THR A 182 3.53 -10.07 -6.17
N THR A 183 3.82 -8.77 -6.24
CA THR A 183 2.78 -7.72 -6.15
C THR A 183 1.77 -7.89 -7.27
N VAL A 184 2.24 -8.11 -8.50
CA VAL A 184 1.38 -8.33 -9.69
C VAL A 184 0.48 -9.56 -9.47
N GLU A 185 1.02 -10.67 -8.99
CA GLU A 185 0.22 -11.87 -8.68
C GLU A 185 -0.82 -11.61 -7.60
N VAL A 186 -0.45 -10.91 -6.53
CA VAL A 186 -1.36 -10.59 -5.43
C VAL A 186 -2.51 -9.66 -5.88
N VAL A 187 -2.24 -8.66 -6.72
CA VAL A 187 -3.29 -7.81 -7.30
C VAL A 187 -4.17 -8.63 -8.25
N PHE A 188 -3.59 -9.51 -9.07
CA PHE A 188 -4.34 -10.38 -9.97
C PHE A 188 -5.29 -11.31 -9.23
N ARG A 189 -4.86 -11.90 -8.09
CA ARG A 189 -5.73 -12.73 -7.23
C ARG A 189 -6.98 -11.96 -6.78
N ARG A 190 -6.82 -10.71 -6.34
CA ARG A 190 -7.94 -9.85 -5.94
C ARG A 190 -8.85 -9.49 -7.11
N MET A 191 -8.27 -9.19 -8.27
CA MET A 191 -9.02 -8.88 -9.49
C MET A 191 -9.86 -10.06 -9.94
N CYS A 192 -9.33 -11.28 -9.91
CA CYS A 192 -10.03 -12.45 -10.43
C CYS A 192 -10.96 -13.12 -9.42
N GLY A 193 -10.68 -12.98 -8.11
CA GLY A 193 -11.43 -13.58 -7.02
C GLY A 193 -10.62 -14.67 -6.30
N MET A 194 -10.54 -14.58 -4.96
CA MET A 194 -9.77 -15.50 -4.12
C MET A 194 -10.53 -16.80 -3.78
N GLU A 195 -11.85 -16.72 -3.65
CA GLU A 195 -12.71 -17.88 -3.32
C GLU A 195 -13.19 -18.66 -4.57
N GLY A 196 -12.89 -18.12 -5.75
CA GLY A 196 -13.31 -18.69 -7.03
C GLY A 196 -13.50 -17.62 -8.09
N PRO A 197 -13.78 -18.04 -9.34
CA PRO A 197 -14.08 -17.12 -10.43
C PRO A 197 -15.41 -16.40 -10.19
N ASN A 198 -15.43 -15.09 -10.41
CA ASN A 198 -16.64 -14.26 -10.31
C ASN A 198 -17.58 -14.49 -11.52
N LEU A 199 -18.33 -15.58 -11.56
CA LEU A 199 -19.11 -15.96 -12.75
C LEU A 199 -20.35 -15.09 -12.97
N LYS A 200 -20.59 -14.67 -14.21
CA LYS A 200 -21.83 -14.03 -14.65
C LYS A 200 -22.94 -15.06 -14.82
N ALA A 201 -24.16 -14.69 -14.47
CA ALA A 201 -25.35 -15.50 -14.71
C ALA A 201 -25.68 -15.63 -16.22
N ASN A 202 -25.44 -14.58 -17.01
CA ASN A 202 -25.65 -14.55 -18.46
C ASN A 202 -24.34 -14.20 -19.19
N THR A 203 -24.11 -14.82 -20.36
CA THR A 203 -22.86 -14.76 -21.13
C THR A 203 -23.03 -14.11 -22.51
N THR A 204 -23.82 -13.04 -22.61
CA THR A 204 -24.02 -12.38 -23.92
C THR A 204 -22.99 -11.27 -24.17
N LEU A 205 -22.65 -11.03 -25.45
CA LEU A 205 -21.72 -9.95 -25.87
C LEU A 205 -22.26 -8.54 -25.61
N SER A 206 -23.54 -8.41 -25.24
CA SER A 206 -24.23 -7.14 -24.96
C SER A 206 -24.18 -6.72 -23.48
N ASP A 207 -23.55 -7.51 -22.62
CA ASP A 207 -23.49 -7.23 -21.19
C ASP A 207 -22.53 -6.07 -20.92
N SER A 208 -23.07 -4.85 -20.94
CA SER A 208 -22.40 -3.67 -20.40
C SER A 208 -22.27 -3.89 -18.89
N ASP A 209 -21.08 -4.26 -18.43
CA ASP A 209 -20.75 -4.19 -17.00
C ASP A 209 -21.03 -2.77 -16.53
N SER A 210 -21.94 -2.65 -15.57
CA SER A 210 -22.38 -1.37 -15.04
C SER A 210 -21.30 -0.83 -14.11
N VAL A 211 -21.08 0.49 -14.11
CA VAL A 211 -20.12 1.15 -13.20
C VAL A 211 -20.44 0.82 -11.73
N SER A 212 -21.70 0.51 -11.41
CA SER A 212 -22.15 0.07 -10.09
C SER A 212 -21.70 -1.33 -9.67
N ASP A 213 -21.22 -2.18 -10.58
CA ASP A 213 -20.89 -3.58 -10.26
C ASP A 213 -19.72 -3.74 -9.27
N TYR A 214 -18.91 -2.70 -9.10
CA TYR A 214 -17.71 -2.69 -8.27
C TYR A 214 -17.83 -1.77 -7.04
N ALA A 215 -19.03 -1.27 -6.72
CA ALA A 215 -19.23 -0.25 -5.68
C ALA A 215 -18.75 -0.66 -4.28
N THR A 216 -18.68 -1.97 -3.98
CA THR A 216 -18.16 -2.48 -2.70
C THR A 216 -16.67 -2.84 -2.71
N GLY A 217 -16.05 -2.97 -3.89
CA GLY A 217 -14.67 -3.44 -4.04
C GLY A 217 -14.44 -4.92 -3.66
N LEU A 218 -15.45 -5.63 -3.16
CA LEU A 218 -15.34 -7.03 -2.72
C LEU A 218 -15.44 -8.03 -3.88
N VAL A 219 -16.13 -7.64 -4.95
CA VAL A 219 -16.30 -8.49 -6.12
C VAL A 219 -15.23 -8.14 -7.15
N GLY A 220 -14.53 -9.17 -7.62
CA GLY A 220 -13.56 -9.03 -8.71
C GLY A 220 -14.23 -8.85 -10.08
N VAL A 221 -13.42 -8.85 -11.13
CA VAL A 221 -13.88 -8.80 -12.52
C VAL A 221 -14.79 -9.99 -12.80
N LYS A 222 -16.02 -9.69 -13.22
CA LYS A 222 -17.00 -10.72 -13.58
C LYS A 222 -16.62 -11.42 -14.88
N MET A 223 -16.73 -12.75 -14.90
CA MET A 223 -16.25 -13.62 -15.97
C MET A 223 -17.38 -14.46 -16.57
N ALA A 224 -17.28 -14.71 -17.88
CA ALA A 224 -18.09 -15.73 -18.55
C ALA A 224 -17.48 -17.11 -18.28
N LYS A 225 -18.28 -18.03 -17.74
CA LYS A 225 -17.85 -19.41 -17.44
C LYS A 225 -17.35 -20.12 -18.69
N ASP A 226 -18.11 -20.02 -19.77
CA ASP A 226 -17.84 -20.66 -21.06
C ASP A 226 -18.12 -19.65 -22.18
N ARG A 227 -17.11 -19.32 -22.98
CA ARG A 227 -17.26 -18.48 -24.17
C ARG A 227 -16.85 -19.25 -25.42
N ARG A 228 -17.75 -19.34 -26.40
CA ARG A 228 -17.42 -19.90 -27.72
C ARG A 228 -16.65 -18.85 -28.52
N VAL A 229 -15.42 -19.18 -28.89
CA VAL A 229 -14.59 -18.38 -29.78
C VAL A 229 -14.15 -19.27 -30.92
N MET A 230 -14.59 -18.93 -32.14
CA MET A 230 -14.47 -19.80 -33.31
C MET A 230 -15.05 -21.21 -33.01
N ASN A 231 -14.21 -22.25 -32.99
CA ASN A 231 -14.60 -23.65 -32.73
C ASN A 231 -14.17 -24.16 -31.34
N LYS A 232 -13.70 -23.29 -30.44
CA LYS A 232 -13.26 -23.68 -29.09
C LYS A 232 -14.08 -22.97 -28.03
N THR A 233 -14.45 -23.68 -26.98
CA THR A 233 -15.00 -23.09 -25.76
C THR A 233 -13.83 -22.72 -24.86
N VAL A 234 -13.71 -21.43 -24.54
CA VAL A 234 -12.69 -20.89 -23.65
C VAL A 234 -13.35 -20.48 -22.33
N PRO A 235 -12.91 -21.04 -21.19
CA PRO A 235 -13.51 -20.71 -19.91
C PRO A 235 -12.95 -19.42 -19.30
N TYR A 236 -13.65 -18.90 -18.30
CA TYR A 236 -13.21 -17.78 -17.43
C TYR A 236 -12.72 -16.55 -18.22
N THR A 237 -13.57 -16.07 -19.12
CA THR A 237 -13.25 -14.94 -20.00
C THR A 237 -13.86 -13.63 -19.54
N PHE A 238 -13.15 -12.53 -19.76
CA PHE A 238 -13.60 -11.16 -19.43
C PHE A 238 -13.09 -10.15 -20.47
N MET A 239 -13.71 -8.97 -20.50
CA MET A 239 -13.30 -7.89 -21.42
C MET A 239 -12.06 -7.17 -20.89
N GLY A 240 -11.18 -6.72 -21.77
CA GLY A 240 -10.03 -5.89 -21.40
C GLY A 240 -10.45 -4.62 -20.67
N LYS A 241 -11.52 -3.96 -21.13
CA LYS A 241 -12.12 -2.80 -20.44
C LYS A 241 -12.48 -3.12 -18.98
N ALA A 242 -13.07 -4.28 -18.71
CA ALA A 242 -13.53 -4.65 -17.37
C ALA A 242 -12.36 -4.81 -16.38
N ALA A 243 -11.23 -5.37 -16.82
CA ALA A 243 -10.02 -5.48 -16.00
C ALA A 243 -9.43 -4.10 -15.66
N ALA A 244 -9.31 -3.23 -16.67
CA ALA A 244 -8.78 -1.89 -16.45
C ALA A 244 -9.70 -1.03 -15.57
N ASP A 245 -11.02 -1.18 -15.71
CA ASP A 245 -11.99 -0.44 -14.90
C ASP A 245 -12.02 -0.94 -13.45
N TRP A 246 -11.92 -2.24 -13.21
CA TRP A 246 -11.79 -2.76 -11.85
C TRP A 246 -10.55 -2.21 -11.14
N LEU A 247 -9.40 -2.15 -11.83
CA LEU A 247 -8.19 -1.53 -11.28
C LEU A 247 -8.35 -0.03 -11.04
N GLN A 248 -9.17 0.66 -11.84
CA GLN A 248 -9.44 2.08 -11.66
C GLN A 248 -10.38 2.31 -10.47
N ASP A 249 -11.40 1.49 -10.29
CA ASP A 249 -12.46 1.69 -9.29
C ASP A 249 -12.10 1.08 -7.92
N CYS A 250 -11.43 -0.08 -7.90
CA CYS A 250 -11.18 -0.87 -6.69
C CYS A 250 -9.76 -0.73 -6.12
N CYS A 251 -8.86 0.00 -6.78
CA CYS A 251 -7.48 0.20 -6.31
C CYS A 251 -7.13 1.68 -6.13
N THR A 252 -6.06 1.97 -5.38
CA THR A 252 -5.51 3.33 -5.21
C THR A 252 -4.73 3.87 -6.42
N THR A 253 -5.16 3.52 -7.63
CA THR A 253 -4.67 4.11 -8.89
C THR A 253 -5.20 5.54 -9.02
N ILE A 254 -4.50 6.41 -9.74
CA ILE A 254 -4.95 7.79 -10.03
C ILE A 254 -5.04 8.09 -11.52
N ASP A 255 -4.47 7.23 -12.34
CA ASP A 255 -4.39 7.43 -13.79
C ASP A 255 -4.69 6.09 -14.46
N ARG A 256 -5.42 6.14 -15.57
CA ARG A 256 -5.67 4.99 -16.43
C ARG A 256 -4.36 4.31 -16.85
N ARG A 257 -3.28 5.07 -17.06
CA ARG A 257 -1.96 4.53 -17.43
C ARG A 257 -1.44 3.51 -16.40
N GLU A 258 -1.67 3.75 -15.12
CA GLU A 258 -1.30 2.84 -14.04
C GLU A 258 -2.06 1.51 -14.15
N CYS A 259 -3.36 1.57 -14.48
CA CYS A 259 -4.17 0.39 -14.72
C CYS A 259 -3.66 -0.41 -15.93
N LEU A 260 -3.28 0.27 -17.02
CA LEU A 260 -2.73 -0.38 -18.21
C LEU A 260 -1.41 -1.10 -17.90
N GLN A 261 -0.49 -0.45 -17.20
CA GLN A 261 0.79 -1.05 -16.80
C GLN A 261 0.62 -2.31 -15.95
N LEU A 262 -0.36 -2.30 -15.03
CA LEU A 262 -0.72 -3.49 -14.24
C LEU A 262 -1.31 -4.60 -15.12
N CYS A 263 -2.26 -4.28 -16.00
CA CYS A 263 -2.84 -5.26 -16.93
C CYS A 263 -1.80 -5.87 -17.88
N GLU A 264 -0.91 -5.05 -18.43
CA GLU A 264 0.21 -5.53 -19.24
C GLU A 264 1.12 -6.47 -18.45
N SER A 265 1.35 -6.17 -17.17
CA SER A 265 2.14 -7.02 -16.28
C SER A 265 1.45 -8.37 -16.02
N PHE A 266 0.12 -8.41 -15.94
CA PHE A 266 -0.63 -9.68 -15.85
C PHE A 266 -0.46 -10.54 -17.11
N VAL A 267 -0.48 -9.92 -18.30
CA VAL A 267 -0.26 -10.62 -19.58
C VAL A 267 1.19 -11.11 -19.68
N ARG A 268 2.16 -10.24 -19.35
CA ARG A 268 3.60 -10.57 -19.38
C ARG A 268 3.95 -11.69 -18.39
N ALA A 269 3.30 -11.70 -17.23
CA ALA A 269 3.42 -12.76 -16.23
C ALA A 269 2.66 -14.05 -16.62
N GLN A 270 1.99 -14.08 -17.78
CA GLN A 270 1.20 -15.19 -18.31
C GLN A 270 0.05 -15.59 -17.37
N LEU A 271 -0.49 -14.66 -16.58
CA LEU A 271 -1.65 -14.91 -15.69
C LEU A 271 -2.97 -14.84 -16.48
N MET A 272 -2.98 -14.05 -17.55
CA MET A 272 -4.08 -13.94 -18.50
C MET A 272 -3.54 -13.88 -19.93
N ALA A 273 -4.33 -14.29 -20.91
CA ALA A 273 -3.96 -14.28 -22.32
C ALA A 273 -5.08 -13.70 -23.20
N PRO A 274 -4.75 -12.96 -24.27
CA PRO A 274 -5.75 -12.49 -25.22
C PRO A 274 -6.37 -13.68 -25.97
N VAL A 275 -7.70 -13.68 -26.03
CA VAL A 275 -8.52 -14.64 -26.79
C VAL A 275 -9.08 -13.99 -28.05
N ILE A 276 -9.49 -12.72 -27.93
CA ILE A 276 -9.91 -11.88 -29.04
C ILE A 276 -9.20 -10.54 -28.90
N GLU A 277 -8.58 -10.09 -29.99
CA GLU A 277 -7.92 -8.80 -30.07
C GLU A 277 -8.79 -7.79 -30.85
N ASP A 278 -8.77 -6.54 -30.40
CA ASP A 278 -9.39 -5.40 -31.06
C ASP A 278 -8.44 -4.80 -32.10
N ARG A 279 -8.65 -5.18 -33.36
CA ARG A 279 -7.86 -4.70 -34.50
C ARG A 279 -7.93 -3.19 -34.70
N ASN A 280 -9.02 -2.54 -34.30
CA ASN A 280 -9.13 -1.09 -34.42
C ASN A 280 -8.22 -0.39 -33.42
N TYR A 281 -8.15 -0.92 -32.19
CA TYR A 281 -7.21 -0.44 -31.17
C TYR A 281 -5.76 -0.60 -31.63
N GLN A 282 -5.38 -1.79 -32.12
CA GLN A 282 -4.03 -2.06 -32.62
C GLN A 282 -3.60 -1.10 -33.74
N ARG A 283 -4.52 -0.72 -34.63
CA ARG A 283 -4.25 0.25 -35.70
C ARG A 283 -4.05 1.67 -35.18
N GLN A 284 -4.79 2.05 -34.15
CA GLN A 284 -4.70 3.40 -33.55
C GLN A 284 -3.46 3.54 -32.65
N PHE A 285 -3.09 2.47 -31.95
CA PHE A 285 -1.97 2.44 -31.00
C PHE A 285 -1.00 1.30 -31.32
N PRO A 286 -0.20 1.39 -32.41
CA PRO A 286 0.68 0.30 -32.84
C PRO A 286 1.77 -0.06 -31.82
N SER A 287 2.11 0.86 -30.92
CA SER A 287 3.10 0.65 -29.84
C SER A 287 2.53 -0.03 -28.59
N GLU A 288 1.21 -0.07 -28.43
CA GLU A 288 0.52 -0.62 -27.25
C GLU A 288 -0.05 -2.01 -27.54
N THR A 289 0.85 -2.99 -27.68
CA THR A 289 0.47 -4.33 -28.16
C THR A 289 0.18 -5.32 -27.03
N HIS A 290 0.63 -5.07 -25.80
CA HIS A 290 0.60 -6.06 -24.72
C HIS A 290 -0.79 -6.23 -24.10
N PHE A 291 -1.57 -5.15 -24.01
CA PHE A 291 -2.92 -5.16 -23.44
C PHE A 291 -3.82 -4.13 -24.10
N GLN A 292 -5.10 -4.47 -24.29
CA GLN A 292 -6.09 -3.64 -24.97
C GLN A 292 -7.28 -3.38 -24.04
N PRO A 293 -7.43 -2.15 -23.50
CA PRO A 293 -8.45 -1.81 -22.51
C PRO A 293 -9.84 -1.55 -23.13
N THR A 294 -10.23 -2.36 -24.12
CA THR A 294 -11.48 -2.16 -24.87
C THR A 294 -12.52 -3.22 -24.53
N LYS A 295 -13.77 -2.93 -24.89
CA LYS A 295 -14.89 -3.88 -24.75
C LYS A 295 -14.82 -5.02 -25.79
N ASN A 296 -14.06 -4.84 -26.87
CA ASN A 296 -13.95 -5.81 -27.95
C ASN A 296 -12.78 -6.77 -27.74
N ALA A 297 -11.75 -6.37 -26.99
CA ALA A 297 -10.69 -7.24 -26.56
C ALA A 297 -11.17 -8.16 -25.44
N ILE A 298 -10.99 -9.48 -25.61
CA ILE A 298 -11.40 -10.50 -24.64
C ILE A 298 -10.16 -11.27 -24.18
N TYR A 299 -10.04 -11.44 -22.87
CA TYR A 299 -8.97 -12.19 -22.22
C TYR A 299 -9.53 -13.39 -21.47
N ALA A 300 -8.71 -14.43 -21.28
CA ALA A 300 -8.99 -15.57 -20.42
C ALA A 300 -7.93 -15.68 -19.32
N VAL A 301 -8.35 -16.15 -18.13
CA VAL A 301 -7.42 -16.55 -17.08
C VAL A 301 -6.70 -17.83 -17.51
N THR A 302 -5.37 -17.79 -17.61
CA THR A 302 -4.57 -18.97 -17.99
C THR A 302 -4.57 -20.00 -16.87
N GLU A 303 -4.13 -21.23 -17.16
CA GLU A 303 -3.96 -22.24 -16.12
C GLU A 303 -2.98 -21.79 -15.01
N LYS A 304 -1.93 -21.03 -15.37
CA LYS A 304 -1.03 -20.39 -14.40
C LYS A 304 -1.80 -19.39 -13.52
N GLY A 305 -2.59 -18.51 -14.13
CA GLY A 305 -3.42 -17.55 -13.39
C GLY A 305 -4.41 -18.24 -12.44
N GLN A 306 -5.04 -19.33 -12.88
CA GLN A 306 -5.98 -20.10 -12.07
C GLN A 306 -5.31 -20.75 -10.85
N ARG A 307 -4.07 -21.26 -11.00
CA ARG A 307 -3.28 -21.77 -9.85
C ARG A 307 -2.90 -20.66 -8.89
N ILE A 308 -2.48 -19.50 -9.41
CA ILE A 308 -2.17 -18.31 -8.60
C ILE A 308 -3.40 -17.87 -7.80
N CYS A 309 -4.58 -17.84 -8.41
CA CYS A 309 -5.85 -17.56 -7.74
C CYS A 309 -6.33 -18.66 -6.79
N GLY A 310 -5.65 -19.82 -6.70
CA GLY A 310 -6.04 -20.93 -5.85
C GLY A 310 -7.22 -21.76 -6.38
N TRP A 311 -7.64 -21.57 -7.63
CA TRP A 311 -8.77 -22.30 -8.23
C TRP A 311 -8.39 -23.71 -8.68
N LEU A 312 -7.12 -23.90 -9.05
CA LEU A 312 -6.57 -25.19 -9.43
C LEU A 312 -5.53 -25.64 -8.41
N ALA A 313 -5.62 -26.91 -8.01
CA ALA A 313 -4.59 -27.55 -7.20
C ALA A 313 -3.25 -27.61 -7.96
N ARG A 314 -2.14 -27.55 -7.22
CA ARG A 314 -0.80 -27.72 -7.81
C ARG A 314 -0.62 -29.16 -8.30
N PRO A 315 0.00 -29.38 -9.48
CA PRO A 315 0.33 -30.73 -9.93
C PRO A 315 1.34 -31.37 -8.98
N VAL A 316 1.13 -32.65 -8.67
CA VAL A 316 1.92 -33.41 -7.69
C VAL A 316 3.41 -33.42 -8.05
N SER A 317 3.78 -33.37 -9.33
CA SER A 317 5.19 -33.31 -9.77
C SER A 317 5.95 -32.08 -9.25
N MET A 318 5.30 -30.93 -9.06
CA MET A 318 5.94 -29.75 -8.45
C MET A 318 6.00 -29.81 -6.92
N SER A 319 5.26 -30.73 -6.29
CA SER A 319 5.41 -31.03 -4.85
C SER A 319 6.37 -32.20 -4.60
N SER A 320 6.66 -33.02 -5.61
CA SER A 320 7.45 -34.25 -5.47
C SER A 320 8.93 -34.07 -5.81
N GLU A 321 9.30 -33.14 -6.68
CA GLU A 321 10.71 -32.93 -7.07
C GLU A 321 11.56 -32.17 -6.02
N GLU A 322 10.96 -31.72 -4.92
CA GLU A 322 11.66 -31.07 -3.80
C GLU A 322 11.70 -31.92 -2.51
N SER A 323 11.27 -33.19 -2.57
CA SER A 323 11.23 -34.07 -1.39
C SER A 323 12.10 -35.32 -1.49
N THR A 324 13.06 -35.38 -2.42
CA THR A 324 14.06 -36.46 -2.46
C THR A 324 15.46 -35.90 -2.72
N GLU A 325 16.39 -36.30 -1.84
CA GLU A 325 17.83 -35.96 -1.75
C GLU A 325 18.08 -34.63 -0.98
N SER A 326 18.65 -34.61 0.22
CA SER A 326 19.61 -35.52 0.86
C SER A 326 19.65 -35.26 2.38
N ASP A 327 19.87 -36.31 3.15
CA ASP A 327 20.17 -36.36 4.59
C ASP A 327 21.55 -35.73 4.92
N HIS A 328 21.73 -34.46 4.58
CA HIS A 328 22.90 -33.66 4.96
C HIS A 328 22.50 -32.65 6.02
N GLU A 329 23.15 -32.78 7.18
CA GLU A 329 23.30 -31.85 8.30
C GLU A 329 22.27 -30.73 8.40
N LYS A 330 21.58 -30.68 9.54
CA LYS A 330 20.85 -29.50 10.01
C LYS A 330 21.73 -28.24 9.90
N VAL A 331 21.74 -27.60 8.73
CA VAL A 331 22.05 -26.20 8.59
C VAL A 331 20.96 -25.55 9.41
N LYS A 332 21.30 -25.19 10.64
CA LYS A 332 20.48 -24.33 11.47
C LYS A 332 20.28 -23.06 10.64
N ILE A 333 19.20 -23.00 9.88
CA ILE A 333 18.64 -21.73 9.43
C ILE A 333 18.55 -20.92 10.72
N PRO A 334 19.27 -19.79 10.83
CA PRO A 334 19.22 -18.98 12.03
C PRO A 334 17.74 -18.76 12.35
N ARG A 335 17.32 -18.99 13.58
CA ARG A 335 15.98 -18.61 14.01
C ARG A 335 15.89 -17.11 13.76
N ASP A 336 15.32 -16.70 12.63
CA ASP A 336 15.19 -15.29 12.33
C ASP A 336 14.39 -14.67 13.46
N THR A 337 14.93 -13.59 14.03
CA THR A 337 14.22 -12.84 15.04
C THR A 337 12.95 -12.27 14.39
N ASN A 338 11.91 -12.03 15.18
CA ASN A 338 10.72 -11.41 14.58
C ASN A 338 11.03 -10.01 14.01
N MET A 339 12.08 -9.35 14.50
CA MET A 339 12.57 -8.10 13.93
C MET A 339 13.16 -8.29 12.52
N ASN A 340 13.93 -9.35 12.28
CA ASN A 340 14.40 -9.67 10.93
C ASN A 340 13.21 -9.92 9.99
N ARG A 341 12.22 -10.69 10.44
CA ARG A 341 11.00 -10.95 9.66
C ARG A 341 10.20 -9.67 9.39
N PHE A 342 10.05 -8.81 10.39
CA PHE A 342 9.45 -7.49 10.23
C PHE A 342 10.16 -6.70 9.14
N ASN A 343 11.49 -6.61 9.21
CA ASN A 343 12.30 -5.91 8.21
C ASN A 343 12.11 -6.48 6.80
N MET A 344 12.07 -7.81 6.65
CA MET A 344 11.78 -8.44 5.36
C MET A 344 10.37 -8.07 4.85
N ILE A 345 9.36 -8.15 5.71
CA ILE A 345 7.97 -7.84 5.36
C ILE A 345 7.82 -6.38 4.92
N VAL A 346 8.39 -5.42 5.66
CA VAL A 346 8.18 -3.99 5.36
C VAL A 346 9.02 -3.47 4.20
N HIS A 347 10.07 -4.18 3.77
CA HIS A 347 10.85 -3.80 2.59
C HIS A 347 10.39 -4.49 1.31
N ASP A 348 9.63 -5.58 1.43
CA ASP A 348 9.02 -6.27 0.30
C ASP A 348 7.62 -5.69 -0.01
N PRO A 349 7.36 -5.12 -1.20
CA PRO A 349 6.07 -4.50 -1.50
C PRO A 349 4.89 -5.47 -1.39
N ALA A 350 5.04 -6.72 -1.85
CA ALA A 350 3.95 -7.68 -1.83
C ALA A 350 3.60 -8.11 -0.40
N LEU A 351 4.60 -8.45 0.41
CA LEU A 351 4.40 -8.78 1.82
C LEU A 351 3.90 -7.59 2.62
N ARG A 352 4.40 -6.38 2.36
CA ARG A 352 3.94 -5.16 3.02
C ARG A 352 2.47 -4.88 2.73
N MET A 353 2.02 -5.07 1.49
CA MET A 353 0.61 -4.93 1.11
C MET A 353 -0.28 -5.91 1.88
N LEU A 354 0.13 -7.17 2.01
CA LEU A 354 -0.63 -8.18 2.78
C LEU A 354 -0.60 -7.89 4.29
N PHE A 355 0.56 -7.49 4.81
CA PHE A 355 0.72 -7.15 6.22
C PHE A 355 -0.14 -5.94 6.60
N ARG A 356 -0.20 -4.92 5.74
CA ARG A 356 -1.10 -3.78 5.88
C ARG A 356 -2.57 -4.21 6.02
N GLU A 357 -3.02 -5.13 5.18
CA GLU A 357 -4.39 -5.66 5.24
C GLU A 357 -4.64 -6.41 6.56
N HIS A 358 -3.69 -7.24 7.00
CA HIS A 358 -3.76 -7.92 8.29
C HIS A 358 -3.86 -6.94 9.48
N LEU A 359 -3.05 -5.86 9.47
CA LEU A 359 -3.10 -4.83 10.49
C LEU A 359 -4.41 -4.05 10.45
N LYS A 360 -4.95 -3.76 9.26
CA LYS A 360 -6.26 -3.12 9.12
C LYS A 360 -7.38 -3.97 9.71
N MET A 361 -7.38 -5.28 9.45
CA MET A 361 -8.35 -6.22 10.05
C MET A 361 -8.18 -6.34 11.57
N SER A 362 -6.97 -6.14 12.07
CA SER A 362 -6.64 -6.15 13.50
C SER A 362 -6.80 -4.76 14.16
N LEU A 363 -7.31 -3.77 13.43
CA LEU A 363 -7.49 -2.38 13.89
C LEU A 363 -6.20 -1.73 14.43
N CYS A 364 -5.07 -1.99 13.77
CA CYS A 364 -3.76 -1.47 14.17
C CYS A 364 -2.87 -1.04 12.98
N GLU A 365 -3.49 -0.68 11.85
CA GLU A 365 -2.80 -0.24 10.62
C GLU A 365 -1.97 1.05 10.84
N GLU A 366 -2.38 1.90 11.79
CA GLU A 366 -1.70 3.14 12.14
C GLU A 366 -0.23 2.93 12.51
N ASN A 367 0.12 1.78 13.10
CA ASN A 367 1.50 1.44 13.44
C ASN A 367 2.40 1.37 12.20
N LEU A 368 1.94 0.72 11.13
CA LEU A 368 2.68 0.62 9.88
C LEU A 368 2.69 1.96 9.13
N ASN A 369 1.56 2.68 9.14
CA ASN A 369 1.46 4.00 8.51
C ASN A 369 2.45 4.99 9.13
N PHE A 370 2.48 5.07 10.46
CA PHE A 370 3.44 5.91 11.17
C PHE A 370 4.88 5.51 10.85
N TRP A 371 5.21 4.22 10.92
CA TRP A 371 6.57 3.76 10.62
C TRP A 371 7.02 4.15 9.21
N MET A 372 6.16 3.93 8.20
CA MET A 372 6.43 4.31 6.81
C MET A 372 6.57 5.82 6.62
N ASP A 373 5.71 6.62 7.27
CA ASP A 373 5.78 8.09 7.22
C ASP A 373 7.10 8.60 7.83
N VAL A 374 7.57 7.99 8.92
CA VAL A 374 8.87 8.32 9.52
C VAL A 374 10.01 7.97 8.58
N GLN A 375 10.01 6.77 7.97
CA GLN A 375 11.04 6.41 6.97
C GLN A 375 11.08 7.41 5.82
N GLY A 376 9.91 7.85 5.34
CA GLY A 376 9.79 8.89 4.31
C GLY A 376 10.40 10.22 4.76
N LEU A 377 10.05 10.70 5.95
CA LEU A 377 10.59 11.95 6.51
C LEU A 377 12.11 11.90 6.67
N LEU A 378 12.66 10.80 7.19
CA LEU A 378 14.10 10.64 7.38
C LEU A 378 14.84 10.58 6.06
N LYS A 379 14.29 9.87 5.07
CA LYS A 379 14.88 9.80 3.73
C LYS A 379 14.95 11.17 3.07
N VAL A 380 13.85 11.93 3.14
CA VAL A 380 13.83 13.34 2.73
C VAL A 380 14.95 14.07 3.47
N TYR A 381 14.88 14.17 4.80
CA TYR A 381 15.86 14.89 5.61
C TYR A 381 17.34 14.59 5.25
N HIS A 382 17.69 13.31 5.08
CA HIS A 382 19.03 12.89 4.71
C HIS A 382 19.42 13.25 3.27
N ASN A 383 18.51 13.15 2.31
CA ASN A 383 18.78 13.51 0.91
C ASN A 383 19.06 15.02 0.78
N GLY A 384 18.26 15.86 1.45
CA GLY A 384 18.50 17.32 1.47
C GLY A 384 19.83 17.71 2.12
N ARG A 385 20.36 16.88 3.03
CA ARG A 385 21.70 17.05 3.61
C ARG A 385 22.82 16.67 2.64
N LYS A 386 22.62 15.64 1.80
CA LYS A 386 23.64 15.12 0.87
C LYS A 386 23.87 16.01 -0.35
N GLU A 387 22.82 16.60 -0.93
CA GLU A 387 22.97 17.39 -2.16
C GLU A 387 23.70 18.73 -1.99
N ASN A 388 23.70 19.33 -0.78
CA ASN A 388 24.23 20.69 -0.59
C ASN A 388 25.23 20.86 0.56
N GLY A 389 25.45 19.86 1.43
CA GLY A 389 26.28 19.99 2.64
C GLY A 389 25.72 20.96 3.71
N VAL A 390 24.96 21.97 3.28
CA VAL A 390 24.19 22.94 4.06
C VAL A 390 22.71 22.75 3.73
N VAL A 391 21.91 22.39 4.75
CA VAL A 391 20.47 22.25 4.61
C VAL A 391 19.85 23.65 4.49
N LYS A 392 19.15 23.91 3.38
CA LYS A 392 18.47 25.20 3.17
C LYS A 392 17.41 25.44 4.25
N PRO A 393 17.22 26.67 4.74
CA PRO A 393 16.21 26.97 5.77
C PRO A 393 14.77 26.59 5.38
N GLU A 394 14.41 26.70 4.11
CA GLU A 394 13.11 26.27 3.58
C GLU A 394 12.87 24.77 3.79
N TYR A 395 13.92 23.97 3.57
CA TYR A 395 13.87 22.53 3.76
C TYR A 395 13.65 22.12 5.22
N VAL A 396 14.28 22.84 6.14
CA VAL A 396 14.08 22.65 7.59
C VAL A 396 12.62 22.92 7.95
N LYS A 397 12.01 23.97 7.39
CA LYS A 397 10.60 24.32 7.64
C LYS A 397 9.64 23.25 7.10
N ASP A 398 9.92 22.68 5.94
CA ASP A 398 9.10 21.61 5.35
C ASP A 398 9.20 20.29 6.14
N CYS A 399 10.41 19.93 6.59
CA CYS A 399 10.61 18.79 7.48
C CYS A 399 9.92 19.00 8.84
N LEU A 400 10.00 20.20 9.41
CA LEU A 400 9.29 20.56 10.64
C LEU A 400 7.78 20.44 10.44
N ALA A 401 7.22 20.98 9.35
CA ALA A 401 5.79 20.86 9.03
C ALA A 401 5.35 19.39 8.96
N THR A 402 6.16 18.53 8.31
CA THR A 402 5.90 17.09 8.24
C THR A 402 5.98 16.42 9.62
N ALA A 403 6.95 16.80 10.45
CA ALA A 403 7.09 16.29 11.82
C ALA A 403 5.91 16.70 12.72
N TYR A 404 5.39 17.92 12.57
CA TYR A 404 4.18 18.35 13.28
C TYR A 404 2.95 17.57 12.84
N ASN A 405 2.81 17.29 11.54
CA ASN A 405 1.70 16.47 11.05
C ASN A 405 1.77 15.05 11.60
N LEU A 406 2.96 14.44 11.62
CA LEU A 406 3.19 13.15 12.27
C LEU A 406 2.81 13.17 13.75
N TYR A 407 3.23 14.23 14.46
CA TYR A 407 2.90 14.39 15.87
C TYR A 407 1.39 14.48 16.08
N ASN A 408 0.69 15.37 15.39
CA ASN A 408 -0.75 15.58 15.54
C ASN A 408 -1.58 14.35 15.12
N SER A 409 -1.13 13.59 14.11
CA SER A 409 -1.86 12.41 13.64
C SER A 409 -1.65 11.17 14.52
N PHE A 410 -0.47 11.00 15.14
CA PHE A 410 -0.09 9.73 15.77
C PHE A 410 0.47 9.83 17.19
N LEU A 411 1.18 10.90 17.54
CA LEU A 411 1.99 10.97 18.77
C LEU A 411 1.43 11.88 19.85
N ALA A 412 0.50 12.75 19.50
CA ALA A 412 -0.16 13.63 20.43
C ALA A 412 -1.23 12.88 21.24
N THR A 413 -1.49 13.32 22.47
CA THR A 413 -2.53 12.72 23.33
C THR A 413 -3.91 12.99 22.74
N GLY A 414 -4.72 11.95 22.53
CA GLY A 414 -5.99 12.08 21.83
C GLY A 414 -5.86 12.28 20.33
N ALA A 415 -4.68 12.00 19.76
CA ALA A 415 -4.50 11.95 18.32
C ALA A 415 -5.47 10.91 17.70
N PRO A 416 -5.97 11.16 16.49
CA PRO A 416 -7.00 10.30 15.90
C PRO A 416 -6.48 8.90 15.57
N SER A 417 -5.16 8.75 15.37
CA SER A 417 -4.47 7.47 15.23
C SER A 417 -3.39 7.32 16.32
N GLU A 418 -3.76 7.63 17.57
CA GLU A 418 -2.85 7.64 18.72
C GLU A 418 -2.12 6.30 18.91
N LEU A 419 -0.78 6.38 18.97
CA LEU A 419 0.09 5.22 19.13
C LEU A 419 0.37 4.89 20.59
N ASN A 420 0.53 3.59 20.84
CA ASN A 420 0.98 3.07 22.13
C ASN A 420 2.51 3.23 22.30
N ILE A 421 2.94 4.41 22.76
CA ILE A 421 4.33 4.73 23.06
C ILE A 421 4.52 5.06 24.54
N ASP A 422 5.76 4.93 25.02
CA ASP A 422 6.11 5.24 26.40
C ASP A 422 5.78 6.70 26.78
N HIS A 423 5.25 6.88 27.99
CA HIS A 423 4.82 8.19 28.50
C HIS A 423 5.98 9.20 28.58
N SER A 424 7.18 8.76 28.95
CA SER A 424 8.34 9.65 29.03
C SER A 424 8.79 10.13 27.65
N LEU A 425 8.68 9.28 26.62
CA LEU A 425 8.97 9.65 25.24
C LEU A 425 7.96 10.68 24.72
N ARG A 426 6.68 10.46 25.00
CA ARG A 426 5.60 11.38 24.64
C ARG A 426 5.78 12.76 25.29
N HIS A 427 6.09 12.79 26.58
CA HIS A 427 6.37 14.03 27.30
C HIS A 427 7.50 14.84 26.66
N ARG A 428 8.60 14.17 26.30
CA ARG A 428 9.73 14.82 25.62
C ARG A 428 9.35 15.38 24.24
N LEU A 429 8.45 14.72 23.51
CA LEU A 429 7.93 15.22 22.25
C LEU A 429 7.10 16.49 22.45
N ASP A 430 6.19 16.49 23.43
CA ASP A 430 5.34 17.65 23.73
C ASP A 430 6.18 18.90 24.04
N GLU A 431 7.21 18.76 24.88
CA GLU A 431 8.13 19.85 25.21
C GLU A 431 8.82 20.45 23.98
N GLN A 432 9.21 19.62 23.01
CA GLN A 432 9.85 20.10 21.79
C GLN A 432 8.85 20.71 20.82
N ILE A 433 7.60 20.23 20.77
CA ILE A 433 6.58 20.68 19.82
C ILE A 433 6.00 22.05 20.19
N ILE A 434 5.91 22.38 21.48
CA ILE A 434 5.32 23.64 21.99
C ILE A 434 6.22 24.87 21.74
N GLN A 435 7.53 24.67 21.60
CA GLN A 435 8.48 25.78 21.42
C GLN A 435 8.28 26.46 20.06
N THR A 436 8.27 27.80 20.03
CA THR A 436 8.22 28.56 18.77
C THR A 436 9.39 29.52 18.73
N GLU A 437 10.21 29.41 17.69
CA GLU A 437 11.42 30.21 17.52
C GLU A 437 11.58 30.63 16.06
N THR A 438 12.06 31.84 15.84
CA THR A 438 12.23 32.45 14.50
C THR A 438 13.65 32.27 13.94
N ASP A 439 14.61 31.90 14.78
CA ASP A 439 16.00 31.72 14.39
C ASP A 439 16.20 30.41 13.60
N ASN A 440 16.87 30.48 12.45
CA ASN A 440 17.03 29.32 11.55
C ASN A 440 17.95 28.24 12.14
N ASP A 441 19.00 28.63 12.86
CA ASP A 441 19.94 27.67 13.46
C ASP A 441 19.28 26.94 14.62
N VAL A 442 18.47 27.65 15.41
CA VAL A 442 17.70 27.01 16.48
C VAL A 442 16.58 26.13 15.93
N GLN A 443 15.90 26.55 14.86
CA GLN A 443 14.91 25.70 14.16
C GLN A 443 15.53 24.40 13.66
N ARG A 444 16.76 24.46 13.14
CA ARG A 444 17.49 23.26 12.70
C ARG A 444 17.83 22.34 13.87
N ALA A 445 18.43 22.86 14.94
CA ALA A 445 18.77 22.07 16.12
C ALA A 445 17.51 21.46 16.77
N ARG A 446 16.38 22.18 16.72
CA ARG A 446 15.08 21.68 17.16
C ARG A 446 14.56 20.56 16.28
N LEU A 447 14.63 20.70 14.95
CA LEU A 447 14.26 19.63 14.02
C LEU A 447 15.05 18.35 14.32
N GLU A 448 16.37 18.44 14.49
CA GLU A 448 17.21 17.27 14.81
C GLU A 448 16.80 16.58 16.11
N ARG A 449 16.45 17.35 17.16
CA ARG A 449 15.90 16.79 18.41
C ARG A 449 14.56 16.10 18.21
N ILE A 450 13.64 16.72 17.45
CA ILE A 450 12.32 16.14 17.15
C ILE A 450 12.47 14.85 16.35
N LEU A 451 13.30 14.84 15.30
CA LEU A 451 13.55 13.66 14.47
C LEU A 451 14.10 12.50 15.30
N HIS A 452 15.05 12.76 16.20
CA HIS A 452 15.56 11.73 17.10
C HIS A 452 14.47 11.12 17.99
N LEU A 453 13.56 11.94 18.54
CA LEU A 453 12.44 11.44 19.35
C LEU A 453 11.43 10.63 18.52
N ILE A 454 11.13 11.09 17.30
CA ILE A 454 10.25 10.38 16.37
C ILE A 454 10.87 9.04 15.95
N GLU A 455 12.18 8.98 15.73
CA GLU A 455 12.91 7.72 15.45
C GLU A 455 12.83 6.73 16.61
N LEU A 456 12.95 7.21 17.86
CA LEU A 456 12.75 6.37 19.03
C LEU A 456 11.33 5.81 19.09
N ALA A 457 10.33 6.63 18.77
CA ALA A 457 8.93 6.19 18.70
C ALA A 457 8.75 5.14 17.60
N ALA A 458 9.28 5.38 16.39
CA ALA A 458 9.22 4.43 15.27
C ALA A 458 9.91 3.10 15.60
N SER A 459 11.04 3.15 16.31
CA SER A 459 11.74 1.96 16.79
C SER A 459 10.93 1.17 17.81
N SER A 460 10.22 1.85 18.71
CA SER A 460 9.30 1.22 19.67
C SER A 460 8.12 0.54 18.97
N VAL A 461 7.49 1.24 18.03
CA VAL A 461 6.36 0.73 17.23
C VAL A 461 6.78 -0.45 16.34
N ALA A 462 7.98 -0.40 15.74
CA ALA A 462 8.53 -1.53 15.00
C ALA A 462 8.72 -2.76 15.89
N LYS A 463 9.22 -2.58 17.12
CA LYS A 463 9.36 -3.68 18.10
C LYS A 463 8.00 -4.25 18.50
N LEU A 464 6.99 -3.40 18.68
CA LEU A 464 5.62 -3.81 18.97
C LEU A 464 5.03 -4.66 17.83
N MET A 465 5.10 -4.17 16.59
CA MET A 465 4.63 -4.93 15.43
C MET A 465 5.41 -6.23 15.24
N ALA A 466 6.72 -6.22 15.45
CA ALA A 466 7.56 -7.41 15.36
C ALA A 466 7.20 -8.45 16.43
N SER A 467 6.94 -8.04 17.68
CA SER A 467 6.65 -8.98 18.75
C SER A 467 5.23 -9.56 18.68
N ASP A 468 4.24 -8.74 18.29
CA ASP A 468 2.82 -9.11 18.36
C ASP A 468 2.21 -9.40 16.98
N SER A 469 2.30 -8.45 16.04
CA SER A 469 1.60 -8.52 14.76
C SER A 469 2.24 -9.49 13.77
N VAL A 470 3.58 -9.49 13.65
CA VAL A 470 4.29 -10.34 12.68
C VAL A 470 4.03 -11.84 12.91
N PRO A 471 4.10 -12.39 14.15
CA PRO A 471 3.77 -13.80 14.37
C PRO A 471 2.32 -14.15 14.04
N LYS A 472 1.37 -13.22 14.25
CA LYS A 472 -0.05 -13.42 13.90
C LYS A 472 -0.24 -13.42 12.39
N PHE A 473 0.34 -12.45 11.69
CA PHE A 473 0.33 -12.37 10.23
C PHE A 473 0.90 -13.64 9.59
N LEU A 474 2.04 -14.14 10.08
CA LEU A 474 2.66 -15.35 9.55
C LEU A 474 1.85 -16.61 9.84
N ARG A 475 0.96 -16.64 10.83
CA ARG A 475 0.09 -17.79 11.12
C ARG A 475 -1.25 -17.74 10.39
N ASP A 476 -1.59 -16.60 9.80
CA ASP A 476 -2.85 -16.39 9.11
C ASP A 476 -2.94 -17.27 7.85
N THR A 477 -3.91 -18.17 7.84
CA THR A 477 -4.10 -19.15 6.76
C THR A 477 -4.44 -18.49 5.42
N GLY A 478 -4.99 -17.26 5.43
CA GLY A 478 -5.32 -16.52 4.21
C GLY A 478 -4.09 -16.06 3.43
N TYR A 479 -2.97 -15.79 4.11
CA TYR A 479 -1.73 -15.31 3.48
C TYR A 479 -0.68 -16.41 3.30
N GLN A 480 -0.85 -17.55 3.95
CA GLN A 480 0.11 -18.65 4.00
C GLN A 480 0.56 -19.19 2.62
N SER A 481 -0.34 -19.27 1.65
CA SER A 481 -0.01 -19.70 0.28
C SER A 481 0.95 -18.72 -0.38
N ILE A 482 0.69 -17.42 -0.24
CA ILE A 482 1.46 -16.33 -0.83
C ILE A 482 2.81 -16.17 -0.12
N ILE A 483 2.82 -16.22 1.21
CA ILE A 483 4.04 -16.10 2.02
C ILE A 483 5.01 -17.25 1.71
N ARG A 484 4.52 -18.49 1.62
CA ARG A 484 5.36 -19.65 1.31
C ARG A 484 5.96 -19.56 -0.10
N GLU A 485 5.14 -19.22 -1.09
CA GLU A 485 5.60 -19.01 -2.47
C GLU A 485 6.70 -17.95 -2.53
N HIS A 486 6.51 -16.84 -1.80
CA HIS A 486 7.48 -15.75 -1.78
C HIS A 486 8.77 -16.08 -1.02
N GLN A 487 8.68 -16.83 0.09
CA GLN A 487 9.87 -17.29 0.83
C GLN A 487 10.71 -18.25 0.00
N ILE A 488 10.08 -19.15 -0.77
CA ILE A 488 10.76 -20.06 -1.69
C ILE A 488 11.47 -19.25 -2.79
N ASP A 489 10.77 -18.29 -3.41
CA ASP A 489 11.35 -17.42 -4.45
C ASP A 489 12.55 -16.60 -3.93
N MET A 490 12.47 -16.07 -2.70
CA MET A 490 13.60 -15.35 -2.10
C MET A 490 14.79 -16.25 -1.79
N GLN A 491 14.57 -17.48 -1.34
CA GLN A 491 15.64 -18.46 -1.10
C GLN A 491 16.32 -18.90 -2.40
N LEU A 492 15.56 -19.08 -3.48
CA LEU A 492 16.08 -19.42 -4.80
C LEU A 492 16.89 -18.26 -5.40
N ALA A 493 16.42 -17.02 -5.27
CA ALA A 493 17.15 -15.83 -5.72
C ALA A 493 18.48 -15.63 -4.98
N GLN A 494 18.52 -15.90 -3.67
CA GLN A 494 19.76 -15.85 -2.89
C GLN A 494 20.77 -16.93 -3.30
N ARG A 495 20.29 -18.14 -3.66
CA ARG A 495 21.14 -19.22 -4.19
C ARG A 495 21.73 -18.87 -5.57
N ALA A 496 20.97 -18.21 -6.44
CA ALA A 496 21.43 -17.80 -7.76
C ALA A 496 22.48 -16.67 -7.74
N LEU A 497 22.51 -15.86 -6.68
CA LEU A 497 23.46 -14.76 -6.48
C LEU A 497 24.73 -15.17 -5.72
N SER A 498 24.81 -16.42 -5.25
CA SER A 498 26.02 -16.94 -4.61
C SER A 498 27.07 -17.29 -5.69
N PRO A 499 28.33 -16.82 -5.60
CA PRO A 499 29.35 -17.18 -6.58
C PRO A 499 29.55 -18.70 -6.57
N ALA A 500 29.57 -19.32 -7.76
CA ALA A 500 29.91 -20.73 -7.89
C ALA A 500 31.26 -21.01 -7.20
N PRO A 501 31.39 -22.13 -6.46
CA PRO A 501 32.66 -22.49 -5.86
C PRO A 501 33.69 -22.69 -6.98
N VAL A 502 34.81 -21.97 -6.87
CA VAL A 502 35.91 -22.02 -7.84
C VAL A 502 36.48 -23.45 -7.84
N PRO A 503 36.56 -24.14 -9.00
CA PRO A 503 37.12 -25.47 -9.04
C PRO A 503 38.65 -25.37 -8.99
N GLY A 504 39.23 -25.76 -7.85
CA GLY A 504 40.62 -26.20 -7.76
C GLY A 504 41.50 -25.47 -6.73
N SER A 505 41.80 -26.16 -5.63
CA SER A 505 43.15 -26.21 -5.06
C SER A 505 43.27 -27.42 -4.09
N PRO A 506 44.46 -28.05 -4.01
CA PRO A 506 44.59 -29.49 -3.80
C PRO A 506 44.67 -29.94 -2.33
N SER A 507 44.33 -31.21 -2.13
CA SER A 507 44.43 -31.98 -0.89
C SER A 507 45.87 -32.14 -0.40
N THR A 508 46.12 -31.80 0.86
CA THR A 508 47.37 -32.13 1.57
C THR A 508 47.21 -33.46 2.33
N ILE A 509 48.13 -34.38 2.04
CA ILE A 509 48.30 -35.71 2.63
C ILE A 509 49.19 -35.58 3.87
N GLU A 510 48.83 -36.22 4.99
CA GLU A 510 49.76 -36.69 6.05
C GLU A 510 49.12 -37.92 6.71
N THR A 511 49.54 -39.15 6.33
CA THR A 511 50.57 -40.03 6.92
C THR A 511 50.18 -40.74 8.22
N ALA A 512 50.06 -42.06 8.11
CA ALA A 512 49.93 -43.04 9.19
C ALA A 512 51.28 -43.35 9.89
N PRO A 513 51.26 -44.00 11.06
CA PRO A 513 52.33 -44.92 11.43
C PRO A 513 51.86 -46.35 11.80
N SER A 514 52.81 -47.26 11.58
CA SER A 514 52.83 -48.74 11.66
C SER A 514 52.92 -49.34 13.09
N PRO A 515 52.89 -50.69 13.25
CA PRO A 515 52.50 -51.39 14.49
C PRO A 515 53.61 -52.19 15.24
N ALA A 516 53.18 -52.86 16.34
CA ALA A 516 53.79 -53.98 17.13
C ALA A 516 54.72 -53.58 18.32
N SER A 517 54.77 -54.21 19.51
CA SER A 517 54.29 -55.50 20.08
C SER A 517 54.48 -55.56 21.63
N THR A 518 53.91 -56.60 22.29
CA THR A 518 54.22 -57.23 23.63
C THR A 518 53.96 -56.42 24.92
N SER A 519 53.55 -56.94 26.09
CA SER A 519 53.06 -58.24 26.61
C SER A 519 52.48 -58.06 28.04
N SER A 520 51.75 -59.09 28.52
CA SER A 520 51.61 -59.57 29.92
C SER A 520 50.73 -58.86 30.98
N ASN A 521 49.75 -59.66 31.42
CA ASN A 521 49.38 -60.05 32.80
C ASN A 521 48.18 -59.42 33.56
N GLU A 522 47.26 -60.36 33.85
CA GLU A 522 46.58 -60.65 35.12
C GLU A 522 45.22 -60.01 35.51
N LYS A 523 44.30 -60.96 35.77
CA LYS A 523 42.96 -60.95 36.40
C LYS A 523 43.03 -60.60 37.91
N PRO A 524 41.93 -60.38 38.71
CA PRO A 524 40.70 -61.22 38.77
C PRO A 524 39.33 -60.50 39.14
N VAL A 525 38.17 -61.02 38.67
CA VAL A 525 37.07 -61.75 39.41
C VAL A 525 36.13 -60.82 40.23
N LEU A 526 34.79 -60.73 40.07
CA LEU A 526 33.66 -61.65 40.38
C LEU A 526 32.35 -61.09 39.73
N SER A 527 31.53 -61.89 39.02
CA SER A 527 30.21 -62.48 39.41
C SER A 527 29.03 -61.48 39.53
N ARG A 528 27.78 -61.68 39.03
CA ARG A 528 26.91 -62.88 38.98
C ARG A 528 25.63 -62.56 38.15
N SER A 529 25.13 -63.55 37.37
CA SER A 529 23.73 -64.07 37.21
C SER A 529 22.51 -63.11 37.26
N ASN A 530 21.36 -63.25 36.57
CA ASN A 530 20.70 -64.39 35.90
C ASN A 530 19.38 -63.90 35.23
N THR A 531 18.92 -64.62 34.18
CA THR A 531 17.52 -64.98 33.77
C THR A 531 16.42 -63.89 33.74
N SER A 532 15.73 -63.59 32.62
CA SER A 532 14.84 -64.42 31.78
C SER A 532 13.70 -65.12 32.53
N ARG A 533 12.50 -64.52 32.58
CA ARG A 533 11.21 -65.14 32.18
C ARG A 533 10.03 -64.18 32.32
N LYS A 534 9.18 -64.19 31.28
CA LYS A 534 7.80 -63.72 31.28
C LYS A 534 6.95 -64.53 32.27
N GLY A 535 6.16 -63.81 33.04
CA GLY A 535 4.76 -64.08 33.34
C GLY A 535 4.00 -62.82 32.93
#